data_AF-A0A379IY54-F1
#
_entry.id   AF-A0A379IY54-F1
#
_cell.length_a   1.000
_cell.length_b   1.000
_cell.length_c   1.000
_cell.angle_alpha   90.00
_cell.angle_beta   90.00
_cell.angle_gamma   90.00
#
_symmetry.space_group_name_H-M   'P 1'
#
loop_
_entity.id
_entity.type
_entity.pdbx_description
1 polymer ?
#
loop_
_entity_poly.entity_id
_entity_poly.type
_entity_poly.pdbx_seq_one_letter_code
_entity_poly.pdbx_strand_id
1 'polypeptide(L)'
;MKTPWRLTRYLPLAARFLRDGRLPELLRALGDKRTPQGQRFAAFKEDLQLLRALSLAWFKGEYRQISNQALLMVVAALLYFIAPLDAIPDWLVGVGFVDDLAVLAWVMRTWHGELEAFRAWRDRQSPERMALIEQLPAAERVDPLHT
;
A
#
# COMPACT_ATOMS: atom_id res chain seq x y z
N MET A 1 -12.05 3.29 -16.34
CA MET A 1 -11.22 2.17 -16.89
C MET A 1 -11.60 0.90 -16.14
N LYS A 2 -11.54 -0.28 -16.76
CA LYS A 2 -11.89 -1.55 -16.09
C LYS A 2 -10.78 -1.95 -15.11
N THR A 3 -11.16 -2.45 -13.93
CA THR A 3 -10.24 -2.96 -12.91
C THR A 3 -9.54 -4.22 -13.40
N PRO A 4 -8.21 -4.38 -13.19
CA PRO A 4 -7.50 -5.60 -13.54
C PRO A 4 -8.12 -6.80 -12.83
N TRP A 5 -8.42 -7.87 -13.58
CA TRP A 5 -9.15 -9.01 -13.04
C TRP A 5 -8.42 -9.71 -11.89
N ARG A 6 -7.09 -9.78 -11.93
CA ARG A 6 -6.29 -10.33 -10.82
C ARG A 6 -6.44 -9.53 -9.53
N LEU A 7 -6.52 -8.20 -9.62
CA LEU A 7 -6.72 -7.31 -8.47
C LEU A 7 -8.10 -7.50 -7.82
N THR A 8 -9.12 -7.88 -8.60
CA THR A 8 -10.48 -8.08 -8.06
C THR A 8 -10.55 -9.16 -6.99
N ARG A 9 -9.65 -10.16 -7.02
CA ARG A 9 -9.56 -11.23 -6.01
C ARG A 9 -9.13 -10.73 -4.64
N TYR A 10 -8.43 -9.60 -4.57
CA TYR A 10 -7.90 -9.03 -3.34
C TYR A 10 -8.81 -7.95 -2.73
N LEU A 11 -9.82 -7.48 -3.45
CA LEU A 11 -10.77 -6.48 -2.94
C LEU A 11 -11.50 -6.93 -1.66
N PRO A 12 -12.00 -8.18 -1.55
CA PRO A 12 -12.63 -8.64 -0.32
C PRO A 12 -11.66 -8.67 0.85
N LEU A 13 -10.40 -9.05 0.61
CA LEU A 13 -9.37 -9.09 1.64
C LEU A 13 -8.97 -7.67 2.06
N ALA A 14 -8.81 -6.75 1.12
CA ALA A 14 -8.53 -5.34 1.39
C ALA A 14 -9.62 -4.69 2.25
N ALA A 15 -10.88 -4.94 1.92
CA ALA A 15 -12.02 -4.47 2.72
C ALA A 15 -11.97 -5.02 4.15
N ARG A 16 -11.60 -6.29 4.34
CA ARG A 16 -11.43 -6.88 5.69
C ARG A 16 -10.29 -6.24 6.46
N PHE A 17 -9.13 -6.02 5.83
CA PHE A 17 -8.00 -5.36 6.49
C PHE A 17 -8.35 -3.93 6.95
N LEU A 18 -9.07 -3.19 6.11
CA LEU A 18 -9.57 -1.85 6.45
C LEU A 18 -10.56 -1.88 7.62
N ARG A 19 -11.52 -2.81 7.57
CA ARG A 19 -12.57 -2.93 8.60
C ARG A 19 -12.02 -3.42 9.94
N ASP A 20 -11.12 -4.39 9.91
CA ASP A 20 -10.62 -5.08 11.11
C ASP A 20 -9.41 -4.35 11.73
N GLY A 21 -9.01 -3.18 11.18
CA GLY A 21 -7.90 -2.38 11.72
C GLY A 21 -6.49 -2.97 11.50
N ARG A 22 -6.37 -3.95 10.59
CA ARG A 22 -5.15 -4.77 10.39
C ARG A 22 -4.13 -4.17 9.43
N LEU A 23 -4.31 -2.92 9.01
CA LEU A 23 -3.38 -2.22 8.12
C LEU A 23 -1.92 -2.21 8.60
N PRO A 24 -1.60 -2.02 9.90
CA PRO A 24 -0.21 -2.01 10.36
C PRO A 24 0.56 -3.30 10.07
N GLU A 25 -0.11 -4.45 10.14
CA GLU A 25 0.47 -5.76 9.86
C GLU A 25 0.87 -5.88 8.38
N LEU A 26 0.00 -5.40 7.49
CA LEU A 26 0.27 -5.32 6.07
C LEU A 26 1.49 -4.42 5.78
N LEU A 27 1.50 -3.23 6.37
CA LEU A 27 2.53 -2.23 6.12
C LEU A 27 3.90 -2.64 6.68
N ARG A 28 3.93 -3.50 7.71
CA ARG A 28 5.15 -4.10 8.24
C ARG A 28 5.70 -5.16 7.29
N ALA A 29 4.85 -6.10 6.85
CA ALA A 29 5.24 -7.12 5.88
C ALA A 29 5.75 -6.53 4.54
N LEU A 30 5.28 -5.33 4.17
CA LEU A 30 5.81 -4.58 3.02
C LEU A 30 7.25 -4.08 3.21
N GLY A 31 7.60 -3.64 4.42
CA GLY A 31 8.93 -3.11 4.74
C GLY A 31 10.03 -4.16 4.68
N ASP A 32 9.68 -5.42 4.94
CA ASP A 32 10.63 -6.54 5.00
C ASP A 32 10.93 -7.17 3.62
N LYS A 33 10.15 -6.82 2.57
CA LYS A 33 10.36 -7.35 1.20
C LYS A 33 11.50 -6.63 0.48
N ARG A 34 12.52 -7.37 0.04
CA ARG A 34 13.60 -6.87 -0.83
C ARG A 34 13.10 -6.71 -2.27
N THR A 35 13.02 -5.47 -2.76
CA THR A 35 12.77 -5.16 -4.18
C THR A 35 14.08 -5.20 -5.01
N PRO A 36 14.06 -5.71 -6.26
CA PRO A 36 15.21 -5.71 -7.18
C PRO A 36 15.72 -4.30 -7.55
N GLN A 37 16.97 -4.19 -8.01
CA GLN A 37 17.68 -2.91 -8.26
C GLN A 37 17.67 -2.49 -9.75
N GLY A 38 17.34 -1.21 -10.05
CA GLY A 38 17.39 -0.57 -11.37
C GLY A 38 16.52 0.69 -11.48
N GLN A 39 16.73 1.58 -12.48
CA GLN A 39 15.99 2.87 -12.58
C GLN A 39 14.46 2.69 -12.69
N ARG A 40 13.98 1.71 -13.47
CA ARG A 40 12.55 1.37 -13.53
C ARG A 40 12.02 0.83 -12.18
N PHE A 41 12.87 0.16 -11.42
CA PHE A 41 12.55 -0.31 -10.07
C PHE A 41 12.57 0.82 -9.04
N ALA A 42 13.31 1.91 -9.29
CA ALA A 42 13.33 3.09 -8.42
C ALA A 42 11.97 3.81 -8.42
N ALA A 43 11.43 4.12 -9.60
CA ALA A 43 10.10 4.73 -9.73
C ALA A 43 9.00 3.83 -9.13
N PHE A 44 9.09 2.52 -9.38
CA PHE A 44 8.18 1.54 -8.77
C PHE A 44 8.26 1.52 -7.24
N LYS A 45 9.48 1.55 -6.69
CA LYS A 45 9.70 1.61 -5.25
C LYS A 45 9.13 2.89 -4.64
N GLU A 46 9.29 4.03 -5.30
CA GLU A 46 8.72 5.31 -4.87
C GLU A 46 7.19 5.26 -4.84
N ASP A 47 6.56 4.65 -5.85
CA ASP A 47 5.11 4.48 -5.90
C ASP A 47 4.61 3.57 -4.77
N LEU A 48 5.28 2.44 -4.51
CA LEU A 48 4.96 1.58 -3.36
C LEU A 48 5.11 2.31 -2.02
N GLN A 49 6.17 3.12 -1.87
CA GLN A 49 6.38 3.93 -0.68
C GLN A 49 5.26 4.97 -0.50
N LEU A 50 4.81 5.60 -1.57
CA LEU A 50 3.69 6.53 -1.53
C LEU A 50 2.40 5.83 -1.07
N LEU A 51 2.07 4.69 -1.68
CA LEU A 51 0.88 3.91 -1.32
C LEU A 51 0.92 3.44 0.15
N ARG A 52 2.10 3.03 0.62
CA ARG A 52 2.34 2.67 2.03
C ARG A 52 2.12 3.87 2.95
N ALA A 53 2.71 5.02 2.63
CA ALA A 53 2.58 6.25 3.41
C ALA A 53 1.12 6.72 3.48
N LEU A 54 0.41 6.68 2.36
CA LEU A 54 -1.01 7.02 2.29
C LEU A 54 -1.85 6.13 3.21
N SER A 55 -1.62 4.82 3.14
CA SER A 55 -2.34 3.83 3.94
C SER A 55 -2.09 4.05 5.44
N LEU A 56 -0.86 4.40 5.82
CA LEU A 56 -0.48 4.65 7.21
C LEU A 56 -1.05 5.97 7.73
N ALA A 57 -0.96 7.04 6.95
CA ALA A 57 -1.53 8.35 7.30
C ALA A 57 -3.06 8.25 7.45
N TRP A 58 -3.73 7.48 6.59
CA TRP A 58 -5.15 7.20 6.73
C TRP A 58 -5.49 6.40 7.99
N PHE A 59 -4.72 5.34 8.25
CA PHE A 59 -4.88 4.49 9.44
C PHE A 59 -4.75 5.30 10.73
N LYS A 60 -3.73 6.17 10.81
CA LYS A 60 -3.51 7.07 11.95
C LYS A 60 -4.50 8.23 12.05
N GLY A 61 -5.35 8.43 11.04
CA GLY A 61 -6.30 9.54 11.00
C GLY A 61 -5.70 10.88 10.56
N GLU A 62 -4.43 10.93 10.20
CA GLU A 62 -3.71 12.14 9.76
C GLU A 62 -4.18 12.63 8.38
N TYR A 63 -4.63 11.70 7.53
CA TYR A 63 -5.13 12.01 6.19
C TYR A 63 -6.44 11.27 5.87
N ARG A 64 -7.53 12.02 5.67
CA ARG A 64 -8.85 11.47 5.34
C ARG A 64 -9.45 11.99 4.03
N GLN A 65 -8.68 12.79 3.28
CA GLN A 65 -9.10 13.40 2.02
C GLN A 65 -8.86 12.44 0.83
N ILE A 66 -9.39 11.22 0.94
CA ILE A 66 -9.34 10.21 -0.12
C ILE A 66 -10.68 9.49 -0.19
N SER A 67 -11.16 9.19 -1.39
CA SER A 67 -12.37 8.38 -1.55
C SER A 67 -12.16 6.94 -1.03
N ASN A 68 -13.23 6.36 -0.48
CA ASN A 68 -13.22 4.97 0.01
C ASN A 68 -12.84 3.97 -1.09
N GLN A 69 -13.22 4.25 -2.33
CA GLN A 69 -12.87 3.42 -3.48
C GLN A 69 -11.37 3.50 -3.78
N ALA A 70 -10.77 4.70 -3.81
CA ALA A 70 -9.34 4.87 -4.04
C ALA A 70 -8.53 4.15 -2.95
N LEU A 71 -8.89 4.35 -1.68
CA LEU A 71 -8.25 3.68 -0.55
C LEU A 71 -8.34 2.15 -0.67
N LEU A 72 -9.51 1.61 -0.99
CA LEU A 72 -9.70 0.16 -1.18
C LEU A 72 -8.77 -0.38 -2.27
N MET A 73 -8.65 0.33 -3.40
CA MET A 73 -7.78 -0.08 -4.51
C MET A 73 -6.29 0.00 -4.15
N VAL A 74 -5.88 1.02 -3.39
CA VAL A 74 -4.52 1.15 -2.87
C VAL A 74 -4.17 -0.02 -1.95
N VAL A 75 -5.03 -0.33 -0.98
CA VAL A 75 -4.80 -1.44 -0.05
C VAL A 75 -4.81 -2.79 -0.77
N ALA A 76 -5.68 -2.98 -1.77
CA ALA A 76 -5.70 -4.18 -2.59
C ALA A 76 -4.40 -4.37 -3.38
N ALA A 77 -3.82 -3.29 -3.94
CA ALA A 77 -2.53 -3.37 -4.64
C ALA A 77 -1.37 -3.71 -3.70
N LEU A 78 -1.37 -3.17 -2.47
CA LEU A 78 -0.37 -3.52 -1.46
C LEU A 78 -0.52 -4.99 -1.02
N LEU A 79 -1.75 -5.46 -0.78
CA LEU A 79 -2.02 -6.87 -0.45
C LEU A 79 -1.56 -7.82 -1.56
N TYR A 80 -1.87 -7.48 -2.81
CA TYR A 80 -1.42 -8.21 -3.98
C TYR A 80 0.12 -8.34 -3.98
N PHE A 81 0.84 -7.26 -3.68
CA PHE A 81 2.30 -7.27 -3.58
C PHE A 81 2.84 -8.10 -2.38
N ILE A 82 2.09 -8.21 -1.28
CA ILE A 82 2.56 -8.83 -0.02
C ILE A 82 2.20 -10.31 0.07
N ALA A 83 1.10 -10.76 -0.55
CA ALA A 83 0.56 -12.10 -0.40
C ALA A 83 1.62 -13.20 -0.67
N PRO A 84 1.89 -14.11 0.31
CA PRO A 84 2.81 -15.23 0.15
C PRO A 84 2.23 -16.38 -0.71
N LEU A 85 1.04 -16.22 -1.31
CA LEU A 85 0.36 -17.25 -2.09
C LEU A 85 0.58 -17.17 -3.61
N ASP A 86 1.23 -16.11 -4.11
CA ASP A 86 1.86 -16.17 -5.45
C ASP A 86 3.33 -16.66 -5.36
N ALA A 87 3.63 -17.42 -4.31
CA ALA A 87 4.86 -18.18 -4.12
C ALA A 87 4.97 -19.41 -5.05
N ILE A 88 4.53 -19.29 -6.31
CA ILE A 88 5.21 -20.00 -7.40
C ILE A 88 6.28 -19.02 -7.89
N PRO A 89 7.56 -19.35 -7.76
CA PRO A 89 8.62 -18.36 -7.87
C PRO A 89 8.84 -17.87 -9.31
N ASP A 90 8.08 -16.87 -9.75
CA ASP A 90 8.38 -16.15 -10.99
C ASP A 90 9.50 -15.08 -10.83
N TRP A 91 10.03 -14.96 -9.61
CA TRP A 91 11.31 -14.33 -9.31
C TRP A 91 12.50 -15.24 -9.64
N LEU A 92 12.25 -16.51 -9.99
CA LEU A 92 13.27 -17.45 -10.46
C LEU A 92 13.42 -17.46 -12.00
N VAL A 93 12.43 -16.95 -12.76
CA VAL A 93 12.41 -17.04 -14.24
C VAL A 93 11.79 -15.79 -14.92
N GLY A 94 12.14 -14.57 -14.49
CA GLY A 94 12.09 -13.35 -15.34
C GLY A 94 10.78 -12.86 -15.99
N VAL A 95 9.63 -13.53 -15.86
CA VAL A 95 8.40 -13.23 -16.66
C VAL A 95 7.24 -12.67 -15.80
N GLY A 96 7.17 -12.97 -14.50
CA GLY A 96 6.02 -12.60 -13.65
C GLY A 96 5.95 -11.13 -13.17
N PHE A 97 7.08 -10.41 -13.14
CA PHE A 97 7.13 -9.03 -12.62
C PHE A 97 6.29 -8.02 -13.40
N VAL A 98 6.02 -8.28 -14.68
CA VAL A 98 5.33 -7.33 -15.56
C VAL A 98 3.89 -7.09 -15.13
N ASP A 99 3.22 -8.10 -14.58
CA ASP A 99 1.82 -8.01 -14.15
C ASP A 99 1.68 -7.15 -12.87
N ASP A 100 2.59 -7.32 -11.91
CA ASP A 100 2.62 -6.51 -10.68
C ASP A 100 2.88 -5.03 -10.98
N LEU A 101 3.82 -4.75 -11.89
CA LEU A 101 4.09 -3.41 -12.39
C LEU A 101 2.85 -2.82 -13.09
N ALA A 102 2.13 -3.64 -13.85
CA ALA A 102 0.92 -3.21 -14.55
C ALA A 102 -0.22 -2.88 -13.58
N VAL A 103 -0.40 -3.68 -12.52
CA VAL A 103 -1.37 -3.41 -11.45
C VAL A 103 -1.04 -2.10 -10.74
N LEU A 104 0.22 -1.90 -10.35
CA LEU A 104 0.63 -0.67 -9.69
C LEU A 104 0.45 0.53 -10.62
N ALA A 105 0.95 0.47 -11.85
CA ALA A 105 0.81 1.54 -12.83
C ALA A 105 -0.67 1.86 -13.12
N TRP A 106 -1.54 0.85 -13.14
CA TRP A 106 -2.97 1.04 -13.29
C TRP A 106 -3.58 1.77 -12.09
N VAL A 107 -3.19 1.44 -10.85
CA VAL A 107 -3.63 2.16 -9.64
C VAL A 107 -3.16 3.60 -9.67
N MET A 108 -1.87 3.81 -9.95
CA MET A 108 -1.26 5.15 -10.03
C MET A 108 -1.97 6.02 -11.07
N ARG A 109 -2.30 5.47 -12.24
CA ARG A 109 -3.01 6.18 -13.30
C ARG A 109 -4.48 6.42 -12.96
N THR A 110 -5.17 5.42 -12.43
CA THR A 110 -6.62 5.50 -12.18
C THR A 110 -6.94 6.48 -11.05
N TRP A 111 -6.08 6.53 -10.04
CA TRP A 111 -6.27 7.37 -8.85
C TRP A 111 -5.28 8.54 -8.80
N HIS A 112 -4.74 8.95 -9.94
CA HIS A 112 -3.71 9.98 -10.02
C HIS A 112 -4.08 11.25 -9.24
N GLY A 113 -5.30 11.77 -9.41
CA GLY A 113 -5.73 12.99 -8.69
C GLY A 113 -5.75 12.85 -7.17
N GLU A 114 -6.18 11.71 -6.64
CA GLU A 114 -6.19 11.41 -5.19
C GLU A 114 -4.76 11.27 -4.67
N LEU A 115 -3.89 10.61 -5.43
CA LEU A 115 -2.49 10.40 -5.08
C LEU A 115 -1.67 11.70 -5.15
N GLU A 116 -1.95 12.58 -6.11
CA GLU A 116 -1.35 13.91 -6.18
C GLU A 116 -1.82 14.80 -5.03
N ALA A 117 -3.11 14.74 -4.65
CA ALA A 117 -3.60 15.44 -3.48
C ALA A 117 -2.89 14.96 -2.20
N PHE A 118 -2.65 13.66 -2.07
CA PHE A 118 -1.87 13.11 -0.97
C PHE A 118 -0.39 13.54 -1.02
N ARG A 119 0.26 13.50 -2.20
CA ARG A 119 1.64 14.01 -2.37
C ARG A 119 1.74 15.47 -1.91
N ALA A 120 0.85 16.32 -2.41
CA ALA A 120 0.82 17.73 -2.03
C ALA A 120 0.57 17.95 -0.53
N TRP A 121 -0.27 17.14 0.11
CA TRP A 121 -0.45 17.19 1.56
C TRP A 121 0.81 16.76 2.32
N ARG A 122 1.46 15.67 1.87
CA ARG A 122 2.67 15.09 2.46
C ARG A 122 3.83 16.07 2.39
N ASP A 123 4.02 16.71 1.24
CA ASP A 123 5.13 17.63 0.99
C ASP A 123 4.99 18.96 1.77
N ARG A 124 3.80 19.26 2.32
CA ARG A 124 3.57 20.38 3.25
C ARG A 124 3.91 20.06 4.70
N GLN A 125 4.14 18.79 5.03
CA GLN A 125 4.48 18.38 6.39
C GLN A 125 5.98 18.55 6.63
N SER A 126 6.36 18.84 7.87
CA SER A 126 7.79 18.86 8.23
C SER A 126 8.38 17.44 8.18
N PRO A 127 9.69 17.29 7.90
CA PRO A 127 10.35 15.99 7.90
C PRO A 127 10.17 15.21 9.22
N GLU A 128 10.18 15.91 10.35
CA GLU A 128 10.00 15.32 11.67
C GLU A 128 8.58 14.78 11.84
N ARG A 129 7.57 15.53 11.40
CA ARG A 129 6.18 15.09 11.42
C ARG A 129 5.97 13.88 10.49
N MET A 130 6.59 13.88 9.32
CA MET A 130 6.55 12.73 8.41
C MET A 130 7.20 11.49 9.01
N ALA A 131 8.35 11.64 9.68
CA ALA A 131 8.98 10.53 10.38
C ALA A 131 8.05 9.94 11.46
N LEU A 132 7.33 10.78 12.23
CA LEU A 132 6.36 10.31 13.23
C LEU A 132 5.15 9.60 12.60
N ILE A 133 4.66 10.09 11.46
CA ILE A 133 3.53 9.50 10.75
C ILE A 133 3.94 8.17 10.10
N GLU A 134 5.14 8.10 9.52
CA GLU A 134 5.65 6.92 8.82
C GLU A 134 6.21 5.83 9.75
N GLN A 135 6.49 6.16 11.00
CA GLN A 135 6.77 5.18 12.04
C GLN A 135 5.56 4.25 12.19
N LEU A 136 5.74 2.97 11.90
CA LEU A 136 4.73 1.96 12.24
C LEU A 136 4.45 2.08 13.74
N PRO A 137 3.17 2.14 14.17
CA PRO A 137 2.89 2.04 15.60
C PRO A 137 3.58 0.78 16.11
N ALA A 138 4.29 0.92 17.25
CA ALA A 138 4.73 -0.24 18.01
C ALA A 138 3.50 -1.14 18.13
N ALA A 139 3.64 -2.45 17.88
CA ALA A 139 2.51 -3.37 17.96
C ALA A 139 1.84 -3.15 19.30
N GLU A 140 0.74 -2.40 19.29
CA GLU A 140 0.02 -2.08 20.49
C GLU A 140 -0.52 -3.44 20.90
N ARG A 141 0.02 -3.97 22.01
CA ARG A 141 -0.55 -5.15 22.64
C ARG A 141 -2.02 -4.78 22.81
N VAL A 142 -2.89 -5.42 22.02
CA VAL A 142 -4.32 -5.39 22.27
C VAL A 142 -4.45 -5.96 23.67
N ASP A 143 -4.55 -5.10 24.66
CA ASP A 143 -4.72 -5.49 26.05
C ASP A 143 -6.15 -6.03 26.14
N PRO A 144 -6.37 -7.34 26.36
CA PRO A 144 -7.71 -7.94 26.30
C PRO A 144 -8.59 -7.56 27.49
N LEU A 145 -8.19 -6.58 28.29
CA LEU A 145 -8.92 -6.09 29.44
C LEU A 145 -9.44 -4.70 29.10
N HIS A 146 -10.62 -4.62 28.49
CA HIS A 146 -11.64 -3.57 28.64
C HIS A 146 -12.75 -3.83 27.61
N THR A 147 -13.60 -4.83 27.85
CA THR A 147 -15.08 -4.72 27.83
C THR A 147 -15.67 -5.93 28.53
#